data_AF-A0A7J9RB51-F1
#
_entry.id   AF-A0A7J9RB51-F1
#
_cell.length_a   1.000
_cell.length_b   1.000
_cell.length_c   1.000
_cell.angle_alpha   90.00
_cell.angle_beta   90.00
_cell.angle_gamma   90.00
#
_symmetry.space_group_name_H-M   'P 1'
#
loop_
_entity.id
_entity.type
_entity.pdbx_description
1 polymer ?
#
loop_
_entity_poly.entity_id
_entity_poly.type
_entity_poly.pdbx_seq_one_letter_code
_entity_poly.pdbx_strand_id
1 'polypeptide(L)'
;NMIKQHKRKKSFVTMSLNEYKTNLPYGVIETKNNRVVAWNEKPELKANINMGCYVMEPEIMNFIPKNKPFGMDDVIKKAISKKKLVSSFISKNEFVDIGNKESYKKANEMYVQKLGRI
;
A
#
# COMPACT_ATOMS: atom_id res chain seq x y z
N ASN A 1 3.29 -1.52 -17.62
CA ASN A 1 4.04 -1.35 -16.37
C ASN A 1 3.67 0.00 -15.72
N MET A 2 4.07 0.22 -14.48
CA MET A 2 3.70 1.40 -13.68
C MET A 2 4.06 2.73 -14.35
N ILE A 3 5.25 2.83 -14.95
CA ILE A 3 5.72 4.03 -15.66
C ILE A 3 4.81 4.39 -16.85
N LYS A 4 4.44 3.42 -17.70
CA LYS A 4 3.53 3.66 -18.84
C LYS A 4 2.16 4.17 -18.37
N GLN A 5 1.63 3.62 -17.27
CA GLN A 5 0.36 4.08 -16.71
C GLN A 5 0.46 5.52 -16.16
N HIS A 6 1.54 5.83 -15.44
CA HIS A 6 1.80 7.16 -14.90
C HIS A 6 1.78 8.21 -16.01
N LYS A 7 2.56 7.99 -17.08
CA LYS A 7 2.60 8.87 -18.26
C LYS A 7 1.23 9.01 -18.93
N ARG A 8 0.53 7.89 -19.18
CA ARG A 8 -0.80 7.89 -19.83
C ARG A 8 -1.84 8.69 -19.03
N LYS A 9 -1.85 8.52 -17.71
CA LYS A 9 -2.80 9.22 -16.82
C LYS A 9 -2.37 10.66 -16.52
N LYS A 10 -1.18 11.10 -16.96
CA LYS A 10 -0.57 12.38 -16.58
C LYS A 10 -0.61 12.60 -15.06
N SER A 11 -0.29 11.54 -14.32
CA SER A 11 -0.36 11.56 -12.86
C SER A 11 0.77 12.37 -12.29
N PHE A 12 0.50 13.11 -11.21
CA PHE A 12 1.54 13.79 -10.47
C PHE A 12 2.39 12.80 -9.67
N VAL A 13 1.73 11.81 -9.08
CA VAL A 13 2.36 10.65 -8.45
C VAL A 13 1.58 9.41 -8.83
N THR A 14 2.26 8.29 -9.05
CA THR A 14 1.67 6.95 -9.07
C THR A 14 2.27 6.13 -7.94
N MET A 15 1.43 5.56 -7.08
CA MET A 15 1.83 4.67 -5.98
C MET A 15 1.64 3.20 -6.39
N SER A 16 2.60 2.33 -6.10
CA SER A 16 2.41 0.90 -6.23
C SER A 16 1.71 0.35 -5.00
N LEU A 17 0.63 -0.40 -5.21
CA LEU A 17 -0.17 -1.01 -4.16
C LEU A 17 -0.14 -2.53 -4.28
N ASN A 18 -0.28 -3.22 -3.15
CA ASN A 18 -0.52 -4.65 -3.09
C ASN A 18 -1.86 -4.91 -2.39
N GLU A 19 -2.64 -5.87 -2.88
CA GLU A 19 -3.87 -6.29 -2.20
C GLU A 19 -3.50 -7.21 -1.05
N TYR A 20 -3.67 -6.72 0.17
CA TYR A 20 -3.49 -7.46 1.40
C TYR A 20 -4.81 -8.07 1.84
N LYS A 21 -4.75 -9.34 2.24
CA LYS A 21 -5.88 -10.09 2.78
C LYS A 21 -5.54 -10.60 4.16
N THR A 22 -6.47 -10.44 5.10
CA THR A 22 -6.34 -11.02 6.43
C THR A 22 -7.70 -11.48 6.92
N ASN A 23 -7.73 -12.63 7.59
CA ASN A 23 -8.95 -13.09 8.24
C ASN A 23 -8.99 -12.52 9.65
N LEU A 24 -10.11 -11.91 10.03
CA LEU A 24 -10.32 -11.57 11.43
C LEU A 24 -10.72 -12.83 12.21
N PRO A 25 -10.17 -13.06 13.41
CA PRO A 25 -10.55 -14.22 14.23
C PRO A 25 -11.88 -14.00 14.99
N TYR A 26 -12.60 -12.92 14.70
CA TYR A 26 -13.82 -12.48 15.39
C TYR A 26 -14.96 -12.22 14.40
N GLY A 27 -16.20 -12.24 14.89
CA GLY A 27 -17.34 -11.69 14.18
C GLY A 27 -17.28 -10.16 14.09
N VAL A 28 -17.49 -9.62 12.89
CA VAL A 28 -17.60 -8.17 12.62
C VAL A 28 -19.07 -7.80 12.58
N ILE A 29 -19.47 -6.89 13.48
CA ILE A 29 -20.84 -6.40 13.60
C ILE A 29 -20.92 -4.99 13.03
N GLU A 30 -21.81 -4.79 12.05
CA GLU A 30 -22.12 -3.46 11.55
C GLU A 30 -23.37 -2.93 12.26
N THR A 31 -23.31 -1.68 12.73
CA THR A 31 -24.43 -1.04 13.42
C THR A 31 -24.78 0.29 12.77
N LYS A 32 -26.08 0.61 12.67
CA LYS A 32 -26.59 1.91 12.25
C LYS A 32 -27.65 2.38 13.24
N ASN A 33 -27.51 3.59 13.78
CA ASN A 33 -28.43 4.16 14.77
C ASN A 33 -28.73 3.18 15.93
N ASN A 34 -27.69 2.61 16.53
CA ASN A 34 -27.77 1.60 17.61
C ASN A 34 -28.52 0.30 17.26
N ARG A 35 -28.74 -0.02 15.98
CA ARG A 35 -29.30 -1.31 15.53
C ARG A 35 -28.24 -2.11 14.78
N VAL A 36 -28.16 -3.41 15.05
CA VAL A 36 -27.34 -4.34 14.27
C VAL A 36 -27.94 -4.48 12.87
N VAL A 37 -27.12 -4.26 11.85
CA VAL A 37 -27.53 -4.35 10.43
C VAL A 37 -26.79 -5.46 9.65
N ALA A 38 -25.62 -5.90 10.13
CA ALA A 38 -24.91 -7.06 9.56
C ALA A 38 -24.07 -7.76 10.63
N TRP A 39 -23.88 -9.08 10.45
CA TRP A 39 -22.95 -9.92 11.19
C TRP A 39 -22.14 -10.72 10.18
N ASN A 40 -20.83 -10.53 10.17
CA ASN A 40 -19.90 -11.31 9.36
C ASN A 40 -18.99 -12.11 10.27
N GLU A 41 -19.14 -13.43 10.32
CA GLU A 41 -18.31 -14.30 11.18
C GLU A 41 -16.95 -14.57 10.54
N LYS A 42 -15.87 -14.32 11.29
CA LYS A 42 -14.47 -14.50 10.85
C LYS A 42 -14.20 -14.05 9.40
N PRO A 43 -14.57 -12.82 9.02
CA PRO A 43 -14.51 -12.40 7.63
C PRO A 43 -13.07 -12.25 7.15
N GLU A 44 -12.87 -12.47 5.85
CA GLU A 44 -11.67 -12.02 5.14
C GLU A 44 -11.79 -10.52 4.86
N LEU A 45 -10.91 -9.73 5.43
CA LEU A 45 -10.75 -8.32 5.10
C LEU A 45 -9.76 -8.16 3.95
N LYS A 46 -10.10 -7.28 3.01
CA LYS A 46 -9.23 -6.90 1.88
C LYS A 46 -8.91 -5.42 1.97
N ALA A 47 -7.64 -5.09 1.85
CA ALA A 47 -7.18 -3.71 1.81
C ALA A 47 -6.03 -3.55 0.81
N ASN A 48 -5.92 -2.38 0.19
CA ASN A 48 -4.75 -2.05 -0.60
C ASN A 48 -3.70 -1.43 0.33
N ILE A 49 -2.52 -2.04 0.39
CA ILE A 49 -1.38 -1.55 1.18
C ILE A 49 -0.37 -0.86 0.28
N ASN A 50 0.33 0.13 0.85
CA ASN A 50 1.43 0.81 0.19
C ASN A 50 2.66 -0.12 0.10
N MET A 51 3.20 -0.32 -1.11
CA MET A 51 4.42 -1.13 -1.30
C MET A 51 5.72 -0.31 -1.21
N GLY A 52 5.64 1.02 -1.02
CA GLY A 52 6.83 1.86 -0.91
C GLY A 52 7.55 2.16 -2.24
N CYS A 53 6.94 1.86 -3.39
CA CYS A 53 7.48 2.20 -4.71
C CYS A 53 6.57 3.21 -5.44
N TYR A 54 7.21 4.20 -6.07
CA TYR A 54 6.54 5.39 -6.60
C TYR A 54 7.13 5.80 -7.94
N VAL A 55 6.29 6.37 -8.81
CA VAL A 55 6.72 7.15 -9.98
C VAL A 55 6.15 8.56 -9.79
N MET A 56 6.99 9.58 -9.82
CA MET A 56 6.64 10.93 -9.41
C MET A 56 7.20 11.96 -10.37
N GLU A 57 6.45 13.03 -10.60
CA GLU A 57 6.97 14.21 -11.29
C GLU A 57 7.88 15.03 -10.35
N PRO A 58 8.97 15.65 -10.85
CA PRO A 58 9.99 16.30 -10.01
C PRO A 58 9.47 17.38 -9.07
N GLU A 59 8.36 18.05 -9.41
CA GLU A 59 7.75 19.10 -8.61
C GLU A 59 7.21 18.58 -7.26
N ILE A 60 7.15 17.26 -7.05
CA ILE A 60 6.90 16.65 -5.74
C ILE A 60 7.89 17.16 -4.67
N MET A 61 9.13 17.46 -5.07
CA MET A 61 10.18 17.94 -4.17
C MET A 61 9.83 19.30 -3.55
N ASN A 62 9.00 20.12 -4.23
CA ASN A 62 8.52 21.40 -3.70
C ASN A 62 7.58 21.21 -2.50
N PHE A 63 7.08 20.00 -2.26
CA PHE A 63 6.22 19.70 -1.11
C PHE A 63 7.03 19.29 0.12
N ILE A 64 8.31 18.96 -0.04
CA ILE A 64 9.20 18.51 1.04
C ILE A 64 9.85 19.75 1.70
N PRO A 65 9.63 19.99 2.99
CA PRO A 65 10.28 21.09 3.70
C PRO A 65 11.79 20.83 3.83
N LYS A 66 12.59 21.91 3.74
CA LYS A 66 14.03 21.83 3.98
C LYS A 66 14.31 21.59 5.47
N ASN A 67 15.39 20.85 5.75
CA ASN A 67 15.95 20.67 7.09
C ASN A 67 15.00 20.08 8.14
N LYS A 68 14.02 19.28 7.71
CA LYS A 68 13.12 18.56 8.62
C LYS A 68 12.88 17.15 8.10
N PRO A 69 12.88 16.12 8.97
CA PRO A 69 12.36 14.81 8.60
C PRO A 69 10.93 14.94 8.08
N PHE A 70 10.66 14.36 6.92
CA PHE A 70 9.35 14.43 6.29
C PHE A 70 9.04 13.10 5.63
N GLY A 71 7.94 12.46 6.05
CA GLY A 71 7.56 11.12 5.63
C GLY A 71 7.04 11.10 4.19
N MET A 72 7.21 9.97 3.51
CA MET A 72 6.60 9.78 2.20
C MET A 72 5.07 9.88 2.28
N ASP A 73 4.45 9.39 3.36
CA ASP A 73 3.02 9.53 3.58
C ASP A 73 2.60 10.99 3.73
N ASP A 74 3.39 11.83 4.39
CA ASP A 74 3.14 13.28 4.51
C ASP A 74 3.19 13.98 3.14
N VAL A 75 4.19 13.64 2.31
CA VAL A 75 4.32 14.18 0.94
C VAL A 75 3.11 13.83 0.08
N ILE A 76 2.66 12.57 0.15
CA ILE A 76 1.50 12.09 -0.60
C ILE A 76 0.21 12.74 -0.09
N LYS A 77 -0.01 12.80 1.24
CA LYS A 77 -1.15 13.50 1.84
C LYS A 77 -1.18 14.97 1.41
N LYS A 78 -0.02 15.63 1.38
CA LYS A 78 0.11 17.01 0.90
C LYS A 78 -0.23 17.13 -0.58
N ALA A 79 0.21 16.21 -1.44
CA ALA A 79 -0.17 16.19 -2.85
C ALA A 79 -1.69 16.03 -3.05
N ILE A 80 -2.32 15.12 -2.31
CA ILE A 80 -3.78 14.94 -2.30
C ILE A 80 -4.48 16.23 -1.86
N SER A 81 -4.04 16.85 -0.77
CA SER A 81 -4.63 18.10 -0.26
C SER A 81 -4.54 19.26 -1.25
N LYS A 82 -3.47 19.28 -2.07
CA LYS A 82 -3.25 20.24 -3.16
C LYS A 82 -3.97 19.86 -4.45
N LYS A 83 -4.86 18.86 -4.42
CA LYS A 83 -5.64 18.34 -5.56
C LYS A 83 -4.75 17.89 -6.73
N LYS A 84 -3.51 17.46 -6.45
CA LYS A 84 -2.66 16.83 -7.46
C LYS A 84 -3.16 15.41 -7.74
N LEU A 85 -2.99 14.94 -8.98
CA LEU A 85 -3.43 13.61 -9.37
C LEU A 85 -2.49 12.54 -8.80
N VAL A 86 -2.91 11.89 -7.71
CA VAL A 86 -2.24 10.72 -7.13
C VAL A 86 -2.94 9.46 -7.61
N SER A 87 -2.30 8.73 -8.52
CA SER A 87 -2.80 7.47 -9.08
C SER A 87 -2.33 6.26 -8.28
N SER A 88 -3.14 5.20 -8.29
CA SER A 88 -2.74 3.86 -7.82
C SER A 88 -2.34 2.94 -8.99
N PHE A 89 -1.39 2.04 -8.72
CA PHE A 89 -1.02 0.92 -9.59
C PHE A 89 -0.99 -0.36 -8.75
N ILE A 90 -1.98 -1.22 -8.91
CA ILE A 90 -2.06 -2.49 -8.17
C ILE A 90 -1.10 -3.49 -8.81
N SER A 91 -0.09 -3.91 -8.05
CA SER A 91 0.84 -4.96 -8.44
C SER A 91 0.19 -6.33 -8.25
N LYS A 92 0.36 -7.21 -9.25
CA LYS A 92 -0.02 -8.63 -9.17
C LYS A 92 1.13 -9.53 -8.69
N ASN A 93 2.29 -8.93 -8.43
CA ASN A 93 3.46 -9.67 -7.99
C ASN A 93 3.41 -9.85 -6.48
N GLU A 94 4.08 -10.91 -6.01
CA GLU A 94 4.31 -11.08 -4.58
C GLU A 94 5.04 -9.87 -3.99
N PHE A 95 4.64 -9.52 -2.77
CA PHE A 95 5.19 -8.43 -1.99
C PHE A 95 5.46 -8.93 -0.59
N VAL A 96 6.66 -8.63 -0.08
CA VAL A 96 7.04 -8.91 1.31
C VAL A 96 7.70 -7.65 1.84
N ASP A 97 7.10 -7.07 2.87
CA ASP A 97 7.71 -5.97 3.63
C ASP A 97 8.60 -6.57 4.72
N ILE A 98 9.87 -6.18 4.76
CA ILE A 98 10.87 -6.70 5.70
C ILE A 98 11.21 -5.60 6.70
N GLY A 99 10.47 -5.54 7.79
CA GLY A 99 10.64 -4.53 8.84
C GLY A 99 11.16 -5.07 10.18
N ASN A 100 11.18 -6.40 10.37
CA ASN A 100 11.56 -7.04 11.62
C ASN A 100 12.13 -8.46 11.41
N LYS A 101 12.65 -9.08 12.47
CA LYS A 101 13.26 -10.42 12.42
C LYS A 101 12.33 -11.51 11.86
N GLU A 102 11.04 -11.45 12.21
CA GLU A 102 10.06 -12.43 11.76
C GLU A 102 9.75 -12.29 10.26
N SER A 103 9.50 -11.07 9.80
CA SER A 103 9.29 -10.75 8.39
C SER A 103 10.51 -11.12 7.53
N TYR A 104 11.73 -10.90 8.04
CA TYR A 104 12.96 -11.34 7.40
C TYR A 104 13.02 -12.88 7.29
N LYS A 105 12.77 -13.60 8.38
CA LYS A 105 12.76 -15.07 8.37
C LYS A 105 11.78 -15.61 7.33
N LYS A 106 10.56 -15.06 7.30
CA LYS A 106 9.53 -15.40 6.30
C LYS A 106 9.99 -15.11 4.87
N ALA A 107 10.58 -13.93 4.63
CA ALA A 107 11.09 -13.57 3.32
C ALA A 107 12.20 -14.53 2.85
N ASN A 108 13.10 -14.92 3.76
CA ASN A 108 14.16 -15.88 3.48
C ASN A 108 13.62 -17.28 3.17
N GLU A 109 12.65 -17.77 3.94
CA GLU A 109 11.97 -19.04 3.66
C GLU A 109 11.30 -19.03 2.28
N MET A 110 10.60 -17.95 1.94
CA MET A 110 10.00 -17.77 0.60
C MET A 110 11.05 -17.75 -0.51
N TYR A 111 12.20 -17.10 -0.28
CA TYR A 111 13.29 -17.03 -1.23
C TYR A 111 13.92 -18.41 -1.48
N VAL A 112 14.23 -19.15 -0.41
CA VAL A 112 14.79 -20.51 -0.50
C VAL A 112 13.81 -21.46 -1.22
N GLN A 113 12.51 -21.40 -0.91
CA GLN A 113 11.51 -22.21 -1.60
C GLN A 113 11.48 -21.95 -3.12
N LYS A 114 11.66 -20.69 -3.54
CA LYS A 114 11.68 -20.32 -4.97
C LYS A 114 12.93 -20.79 -5.72
N LEU A 115 14.07 -20.89 -5.05
CA LEU A 115 15.32 -21.37 -5.67
C LEU A 115 15.32 -22.89 -5.92
N GLY A 116 14.40 -23.64 -5.31
CA GLY A 116 14.44 -25.10 -5.30
C GLY A 116 15.50 -25.64 -4.33
N ARG A 117 15.51 -26.97 -4.11
CA ARG A 117 16.64 -27.62 -3.44
C ARG A 117 17.88 -27.46 -4.32
N ILE A 118 18.87 -26.72 -3.85
CA ILE A 118 20.24 -26.76 -4.38
C ILE A 118 20.84 -28.12 -4.02
#